data_AF-A0A1M7BD40-F1
#
_entry.id   AF-A0A1M7BD40-F1
#
_cell.length_a   1.000
_cell.length_b   1.000
_cell.length_c   1.000
_cell.angle_alpha   90.00
_cell.angle_beta   90.00
_cell.angle_gamma   90.00
#
_symmetry.space_group_name_H-M   'P 1'
#
loop_
_entity.id
_entity.type
_entity.pdbx_description
1 polymer ?
#
loop_
_entity_poly.entity_id
_entity_poly.type
_entity_poly.pdbx_seq_one_letter_code
_entity_poly.pdbx_strand_id
1 'polypeptide(L)'
;MQMNDFLRNPDRYPPEFHAYMNAARFGPINDLFAKYHTPAPTTVRRYVNAAGIPSGTVPGRVVTMPGLVSTTVANSAPPGWEDSDVEMVIRVPKGMPVIVPDGLGVGHGNERELILPHNSGFKVDSVQERDGRRWIELTAIPPAETP
;
A
#
# COMPACT_ATOMS: atom_id res chain seq x y z
N MET A 1 7.73 -0.41 10.90
CA MET A 1 7.02 0.67 11.62
C MET A 1 7.64 2.05 11.39
N GLN A 2 8.97 2.23 11.48
CA GLN A 2 9.62 3.54 11.32
C GLN A 2 9.50 4.19 9.93
N MET A 3 9.54 3.42 8.84
CA MET A 3 9.55 4.00 7.48
C MET A 3 8.20 4.61 7.05
N ASN A 4 7.09 3.93 7.31
CA ASN A 4 5.75 4.47 7.01
C ASN A 4 5.35 5.60 7.96
N ASP A 5 5.90 5.64 9.17
CA ASP A 5 5.72 6.79 10.06
C ASP A 5 6.50 8.01 9.54
N PHE A 6 7.76 7.82 9.12
CA PHE A 6 8.55 8.85 8.45
C PHE A 6 7.84 9.43 7.22
N LEU A 7 7.32 8.58 6.34
CA LEU A 7 6.61 9.02 5.13
C LEU A 7 5.31 9.80 5.43
N ARG A 8 4.66 9.52 6.57
CA ARG A 8 3.43 10.23 6.98
C ARG A 8 3.70 11.51 7.74
N ASN A 9 4.79 11.54 8.49
CA ASN A 9 5.10 12.59 9.46
C ASN A 9 6.58 13.02 9.34
N PRO A 10 7.05 13.45 8.16
CA PRO A 10 8.47 13.72 7.93
C PRO A 10 9.01 14.82 8.87
N ASP A 11 8.18 15.79 9.23
CA ASP A 11 8.54 16.91 10.10
C ASP A 11 8.82 16.49 11.56
N ARG A 12 8.48 15.26 11.96
CA ARG A 12 8.81 14.73 13.30
C ARG A 12 10.27 14.31 13.42
N TYR A 13 11.01 14.27 12.31
CA TYR A 13 12.36 13.72 12.27
C TYR A 13 13.38 14.79 11.87
N PRO A 14 14.60 14.74 12.44
CA PRO A 14 15.61 15.74 12.17
C PRO A 14 16.24 15.55 10.77
N PRO A 15 16.82 16.59 10.15
CA PRO A 15 17.33 16.53 8.76
C PRO A 15 18.33 15.40 8.48
N GLU A 16 19.18 15.05 9.45
CA GLU A 16 20.13 13.93 9.33
C GLU A 16 19.41 12.58 9.18
N PHE A 17 18.23 12.42 9.79
CA PHE A 17 17.42 11.23 9.64
C PHE A 17 16.77 11.18 8.25
N HIS A 18 16.41 12.33 7.67
CA HIS A 18 15.93 12.40 6.28
C HIS A 18 17.02 11.94 5.30
N ALA A 19 18.24 12.46 5.47
CA ALA A 19 19.37 12.08 4.64
C ALA A 19 19.67 10.56 4.74
N TYR A 20 19.66 10.02 5.97
CA TYR A 20 19.78 8.58 6.21
C TYR A 20 18.68 7.79 5.51
N MET A 21 17.41 8.17 5.70
CA MET A 21 16.28 7.45 5.12
C MET A 21 16.33 7.49 3.59
N ASN A 22 16.67 8.62 2.99
CA ASN A 22 16.80 8.76 1.54
C ASN A 22 17.92 7.86 0.99
N ALA A 23 19.13 7.93 1.56
CA ALA A 23 20.28 7.19 1.06
C ALA A 23 20.20 5.68 1.35
N ALA A 24 19.82 5.30 2.58
CA ALA A 24 19.90 3.92 3.05
C ALA A 24 18.60 3.11 2.82
N ARG A 25 17.45 3.77 2.61
CA ARG A 25 16.15 3.11 2.47
C ARG A 25 15.45 3.45 1.17
N PHE A 26 15.12 4.71 0.92
CA PHE A 26 14.27 5.08 -0.22
C PHE A 26 14.97 4.97 -1.57
N GLY A 27 16.26 5.29 -1.68
CA GLY A 27 17.03 5.08 -2.91
C GLY A 27 16.92 3.64 -3.42
N PRO A 28 17.38 2.64 -2.63
CA PRO A 28 17.27 1.23 -3.01
C PRO A 28 15.83 0.75 -3.26
N ILE A 29 14.85 1.24 -2.49
CA ILE A 29 13.44 0.88 -2.69
C ILE A 29 12.90 1.45 -4.01
N ASN A 30 13.26 2.69 -4.35
CA ASN A 30 12.86 3.33 -5.60
C ASN A 30 13.49 2.62 -6.81
N ASP A 31 14.73 2.14 -6.70
CA ASP A 31 15.35 1.33 -7.74
C ASP A 31 14.59 0.01 -7.99
N LEU A 32 14.07 -0.61 -6.92
CA LEU A 32 13.22 -1.80 -7.05
C LEU A 32 11.90 -1.47 -7.76
N PHE A 33 11.24 -0.37 -7.39
CA PHE A 33 10.02 0.08 -8.07
C PHE A 33 10.24 0.45 -9.54
N ALA A 34 11.40 0.99 -9.89
CA ALA A 34 11.76 1.24 -11.29
C ALA A 34 11.97 -0.05 -12.10
N LYS A 35 12.34 -1.15 -11.44
CA LYS A 35 12.63 -2.44 -12.07
C LYS A 35 11.40 -3.33 -12.20
N TYR A 36 10.54 -3.36 -11.19
CA TYR A 36 9.48 -4.37 -11.07
C TYR A 36 8.08 -3.76 -11.23
N HIS A 37 7.29 -4.40 -12.08
CA HIS A 37 5.93 -3.96 -12.41
C HIS A 37 4.97 -5.15 -12.47
N THR A 38 3.69 -4.90 -12.25
CA THR A 38 2.65 -5.92 -12.44
C THR A 38 2.57 -6.36 -13.92
N PRO A 39 2.67 -7.66 -14.23
CA PRO A 39 2.63 -8.13 -15.62
C PRO A 39 1.21 -8.13 -16.21
N ALA A 40 0.20 -8.14 -15.34
CA ALA A 40 -1.22 -8.17 -15.67
C ALA A 40 -2.03 -7.43 -14.59
N PRO A 41 -3.28 -7.04 -14.87
CA PRO A 41 -4.19 -6.54 -13.84
C PRO A 41 -4.29 -7.56 -12.70
N THR A 42 -4.15 -7.09 -11.46
CA THR A 42 -4.10 -7.94 -10.26
C THR A 42 -4.98 -7.33 -9.18
N THR A 43 -5.68 -8.17 -8.42
CA THR A 43 -6.40 -7.74 -7.22
C THR A 43 -5.56 -8.08 -5.99
N VAL A 44 -5.35 -7.11 -5.12
CA VAL A 44 -4.66 -7.30 -3.84
C VAL A 44 -5.57 -6.85 -2.71
N ARG A 45 -5.28 -7.33 -1.50
CA ARG A 45 -6.01 -7.00 -0.29
C ARG A 45 -5.11 -6.34 0.73
N ARG A 46 -5.66 -5.43 1.50
CA ARG A 46 -5.00 -4.79 2.63
C ARG A 46 -5.96 -4.75 3.81
N TYR A 47 -5.44 -5.13 4.96
CA TYR A 47 -6.17 -5.14 6.22
C TYR A 47 -5.62 -4.03 7.11
N VAL A 48 -6.50 -3.21 7.68
CA VAL A 48 -6.12 -2.12 8.59
C VAL A 48 -7.17 -1.94 9.68
N ASN A 49 -6.76 -1.38 10.80
CA ASN A 49 -7.69 -0.85 11.79
C ASN A 49 -8.32 0.46 11.28
N ALA A 50 -9.42 0.91 11.89
CA ALA A 50 -10.16 2.09 11.44
C ALA A 50 -9.29 3.36 11.35
N ALA A 51 -8.32 3.51 12.27
CA ALA A 51 -7.35 4.62 12.26
C ALA A 51 -6.39 4.62 11.06
N GLY A 52 -6.30 3.51 10.32
CA GLY A 52 -5.48 3.37 9.12
C GLY A 52 -6.17 3.79 7.82
N ILE A 53 -7.45 4.19 7.87
CA ILE A 53 -8.18 4.70 6.70
C ILE A 53 -7.79 6.16 6.45
N PRO A 54 -7.33 6.54 5.24
CA PRO A 54 -7.10 7.94 4.88
C PRO A 54 -8.36 8.79 5.06
N SER A 55 -8.19 10.06 5.45
CA SER A 55 -9.32 10.99 5.45
C SER A 55 -9.90 11.14 4.04
N GLY A 56 -11.22 11.32 3.94
CA GLY A 56 -11.89 11.50 2.65
C GLY A 56 -12.07 10.22 1.83
N THR A 57 -11.91 9.03 2.42
CA THR A 57 -12.30 7.75 1.79
C THR A 57 -13.82 7.65 1.63
N VAL A 58 -14.33 8.26 0.55
CA VAL A 58 -15.73 8.20 0.13
C VAL A 58 -15.80 7.87 -1.37
N PRO A 59 -16.82 7.15 -1.84
CA PRO A 59 -16.93 6.75 -3.24
C PRO A 59 -16.78 7.92 -4.23
N GLY A 60 -16.06 7.69 -5.33
CA GLY A 60 -15.78 8.67 -6.37
C GLY A 60 -14.60 9.61 -6.10
N ARG A 61 -14.03 9.62 -4.89
CA ARG A 61 -12.84 10.44 -4.56
C ARG A 61 -11.55 9.67 -4.81
N VAL A 62 -10.48 10.41 -5.06
CA VAL A 62 -9.11 9.89 -5.03
C VAL A 62 -8.54 10.16 -3.64
N VAL A 63 -7.99 9.13 -3.02
CA VAL A 63 -7.22 9.23 -1.76
C VAL A 63 -5.77 8.88 -2.04
N THR A 64 -4.86 9.59 -1.38
CA THR A 64 -3.42 9.30 -1.47
C THR A 64 -2.98 8.60 -0.20
N MET A 65 -2.26 7.49 -0.34
CA MET A 65 -1.59 6.85 0.79
C MET A 65 -0.13 7.30 0.84
N PRO A 66 0.27 8.12 1.84
CA PRO A 66 1.61 8.69 1.87
C PRO A 66 2.70 7.66 2.17
N GLY A 67 2.38 6.59 2.91
CA GLY A 67 3.30 5.48 3.17
C GLY A 67 3.30 4.44 2.04
N LEU A 68 4.29 3.54 2.07
CA LEU A 68 4.24 2.31 1.29
C LEU A 68 2.99 1.51 1.67
N VAL A 69 2.37 0.88 0.66
CA VAL A 69 1.13 0.13 0.84
C VAL A 69 1.45 -1.36 0.73
N SER A 70 1.72 -1.99 1.88
CA SER A 70 1.76 -3.46 1.98
C SER A 70 0.38 -4.06 1.72
N THR A 71 0.34 -5.07 0.86
CA THR A 71 -0.86 -5.79 0.45
C THR A 71 -0.55 -7.27 0.31
N THR A 72 -1.58 -8.10 0.17
CA THR A 72 -1.45 -9.52 -0.13
C THR A 72 -2.26 -9.87 -1.37
N VAL A 73 -1.77 -10.79 -2.21
CA VAL A 73 -2.58 -11.40 -3.27
C VAL A 73 -3.46 -12.55 -2.77
N ALA A 74 -3.46 -12.83 -1.46
CA ALA A 74 -4.32 -13.85 -0.87
C ALA A 74 -5.80 -13.48 -0.96
N ASN A 75 -6.65 -14.50 -1.06
CA ASN A 75 -8.11 -14.36 -1.07
C ASN A 75 -8.72 -14.27 0.35
N SER A 76 -7.88 -14.22 1.39
CA SER A 76 -8.26 -14.13 2.79
C SER A 76 -7.24 -13.31 3.56
N ALA A 77 -7.61 -12.88 4.77
CA ALA A 77 -6.69 -12.22 5.68
C ALA A 77 -5.49 -13.14 5.98
N PRO A 78 -4.26 -12.62 5.95
CA PRO A 78 -3.11 -13.36 6.46
C PRO A 78 -3.23 -13.51 7.98
N PRO A 79 -2.58 -14.52 8.59
CA PRO A 79 -2.61 -14.71 10.04
C PRO A 79 -2.22 -13.44 10.81
N GLY A 80 -2.98 -13.08 11.83
CA GLY A 80 -2.79 -11.89 12.66
C GLY A 80 -3.55 -10.65 12.19
N TRP A 81 -4.33 -10.73 11.12
CA TRP A 81 -5.16 -9.63 10.60
C TRP A 81 -6.67 -9.96 10.60
N GLU A 82 -7.05 -11.08 11.21
CA GLU A 82 -8.43 -11.57 11.26
C GLU A 82 -9.38 -10.58 11.95
N ASP A 83 -8.88 -9.81 12.92
CA ASP A 83 -9.65 -8.83 13.71
C ASP A 83 -9.60 -7.40 13.16
N SER A 84 -9.09 -7.20 11.94
CA SER A 84 -9.01 -5.86 11.35
C SER A 84 -10.39 -5.24 11.15
N ASP A 85 -10.54 -3.96 11.48
CA ASP A 85 -11.81 -3.22 11.29
C ASP A 85 -12.14 -2.98 9.81
N VAL A 86 -11.14 -3.09 8.93
CA VAL A 86 -11.23 -2.69 7.52
C VAL A 86 -10.52 -3.67 6.61
N GLU A 87 -11.20 -4.04 5.53
CA GLU A 87 -10.62 -4.74 4.39
C GLU A 87 -10.72 -3.85 3.15
N MET A 88 -9.56 -3.57 2.57
CA MET A 88 -9.42 -2.85 1.31
C MET A 88 -9.14 -3.85 0.20
N VAL A 89 -9.99 -3.86 -0.82
CA VAL A 89 -9.79 -4.64 -2.05
C VAL A 89 -9.34 -3.69 -3.14
N ILE A 90 -8.11 -3.86 -3.60
CA ILE A 90 -7.43 -2.92 -4.49
C ILE A 90 -7.23 -3.59 -5.84
N ARG A 91 -7.86 -3.02 -6.88
CA ARG A 91 -7.60 -3.35 -8.28
C ARG A 91 -6.34 -2.61 -8.72
N VAL A 92 -5.29 -3.35 -9.02
CA VAL A 92 -4.00 -2.83 -9.48
C VAL A 92 -3.89 -3.07 -10.99
N PRO A 93 -3.73 -2.02 -11.81
CA PRO A 93 -3.61 -2.17 -13.26
C PRO A 93 -2.29 -2.87 -13.65
N LYS A 94 -2.22 -3.34 -14.90
CA LYS A 94 -0.96 -3.79 -15.51
C LYS A 94 0.05 -2.64 -15.56
N GLY A 95 1.31 -2.93 -15.33
CA GLY A 95 2.39 -1.94 -15.40
C GLY A 95 2.49 -1.05 -14.17
N MET A 96 1.77 -1.35 -13.08
CA MET A 96 1.94 -0.64 -11.82
C MET A 96 3.30 -1.02 -11.20
N PRO A 97 4.12 -0.06 -10.73
CA PRO A 97 5.33 -0.37 -9.97
C PRO A 97 5.00 -1.14 -8.70
N VAL A 98 5.73 -2.22 -8.42
CA VAL A 98 5.50 -3.09 -7.26
C VAL A 98 6.80 -3.67 -6.73
N ILE A 99 6.81 -4.05 -5.46
CA ILE A 99 7.82 -4.95 -4.90
C ILE A 99 7.11 -6.23 -4.46
N VAL A 100 7.71 -7.39 -4.76
CA VAL A 100 7.26 -8.70 -4.29
C VAL A 100 8.35 -9.26 -3.36
N PRO A 101 8.27 -9.04 -2.04
CA PRO A 101 9.35 -9.35 -1.10
C PRO A 101 9.70 -10.84 -1.06
N ASP A 102 8.70 -11.72 -1.18
CA ASP A 102 8.88 -13.18 -1.28
C ASP A 102 9.78 -13.57 -2.47
N GLY A 103 9.63 -12.89 -3.61
CA GLY A 103 10.47 -13.10 -4.80
C GLY A 103 11.91 -12.62 -4.65
N LEU A 104 12.18 -11.81 -3.61
CA LEU A 104 13.51 -11.32 -3.25
C LEU A 104 14.13 -12.11 -2.08
N GLY A 105 13.44 -13.15 -1.58
CA GLY A 105 13.89 -13.94 -0.42
C GLY A 105 13.79 -13.18 0.91
N VAL A 106 13.06 -12.07 0.95
CA VAL A 106 12.91 -11.19 2.11
C VAL A 106 11.41 -11.03 2.41
N GLY A 107 10.80 -12.00 3.05
CA GLY A 107 9.36 -11.97 3.36
C GLY A 107 8.95 -13.14 4.23
N HIS A 108 7.75 -13.07 4.83
CA HIS A 108 7.14 -14.23 5.45
C HIS A 108 6.48 -15.03 4.32
N GLY A 109 7.13 -16.09 3.84
CA GLY A 109 6.83 -16.78 2.56
C GLY A 109 5.40 -17.33 2.34
N ASN A 110 4.47 -17.09 3.25
CA ASN A 110 3.05 -17.41 3.12
C ASN A 110 2.16 -16.17 2.92
N GLU A 111 2.67 -14.95 3.12
CA GLU A 111 1.88 -13.70 3.04
C GLU A 111 1.58 -13.31 1.60
N ARG A 112 2.36 -13.81 0.62
CA ARG A 112 2.25 -13.46 -0.80
C ARG A 112 2.18 -11.93 -0.94
N GLU A 113 3.14 -11.27 -0.29
CA GLU A 113 3.11 -9.82 -0.12
C GLU A 113 3.41 -9.12 -1.46
N LEU A 114 2.64 -8.06 -1.71
CA LEU A 114 2.90 -7.11 -2.77
C LEU A 114 2.88 -5.71 -2.16
N ILE A 115 3.96 -4.96 -2.34
CA ILE A 115 4.10 -3.60 -1.82
C ILE A 115 3.93 -2.61 -2.97
N LEU A 116 3.03 -1.64 -2.80
CA LEU A 116 2.88 -0.49 -3.70
C LEU A 116 3.70 0.71 -3.21
N PRO A 117 4.13 1.60 -4.13
CA PRO A 117 4.90 2.79 -3.80
C PRO A 117 4.23 3.71 -2.79
N HIS A 118 5.05 4.52 -2.15
CA HIS A 118 4.57 5.62 -1.31
C HIS A 118 3.93 6.71 -2.18
N ASN A 119 3.04 7.52 -1.59
CA ASN A 119 2.23 8.50 -2.32
C ASN A 119 1.38 7.91 -3.46
N SER A 120 1.01 6.63 -3.37
CA SER A 120 0.12 6.01 -4.35
C SER A 120 -1.30 6.60 -4.26
N GLY A 121 -1.87 6.95 -5.41
CA GLY A 121 -3.25 7.39 -5.55
C GLY A 121 -4.23 6.22 -5.74
N PHE A 122 -5.39 6.30 -5.11
CA PHE A 122 -6.44 5.29 -5.20
C PHE A 122 -7.79 5.96 -5.39
N LYS A 123 -8.49 5.62 -6.48
CA LYS A 123 -9.90 5.95 -6.62
C LYS A 123 -10.72 5.03 -5.70
N VAL A 124 -11.57 5.63 -4.88
CA VAL A 124 -12.53 4.89 -4.04
C VAL A 124 -13.73 4.53 -4.89
N ASP A 125 -13.92 3.23 -5.12
CA ASP A 125 -15.02 2.73 -5.94
C ASP A 125 -16.28 2.49 -5.10
N SER A 126 -16.13 1.87 -3.93
CA SER A 126 -17.23 1.68 -2.99
C SER A 126 -16.75 1.58 -1.54
N VAL A 127 -17.64 1.91 -0.62
CA VAL A 127 -17.47 1.72 0.82
C VAL A 127 -18.73 1.03 1.32
N GLN A 128 -18.58 -0.14 1.92
CA GLN A 128 -19.67 -0.96 2.43
C GLN A 128 -19.33 -1.44 3.84
N GLU A 129 -20.33 -1.89 4.58
CA GLU A 129 -20.15 -2.59 5.84
C GLU A 129 -20.63 -4.04 5.65
N ARG A 130 -19.80 -5.00 6.03
CA ARG A 130 -20.05 -6.45 5.89
C ARG A 130 -19.49 -7.15 7.12
N ASP A 131 -20.33 -7.92 7.81
CA ASP A 131 -19.92 -8.73 8.97
C ASP A 131 -19.19 -7.92 10.07
N GLY A 132 -19.64 -6.68 10.31
CA GLY A 132 -19.03 -5.77 11.29
C GLY A 132 -17.71 -5.13 10.85
N ARG A 133 -17.27 -5.38 9.61
CA ARG A 133 -16.06 -4.82 9.00
C ARG A 133 -16.41 -3.85 7.88
N ARG A 134 -15.62 -2.78 7.74
CA ARG A 134 -15.70 -1.89 6.58
C ARG A 134 -14.99 -2.51 5.38
N TRP A 135 -15.71 -2.70 4.29
CA TRP A 135 -15.20 -3.19 3.02
C TRP A 135 -15.04 -2.03 2.04
N ILE A 136 -13.81 -1.77 1.59
CA ILE A 136 -13.49 -0.64 0.71
C ILE A 136 -12.92 -1.16 -0.60
N GLU A 137 -13.62 -0.92 -1.70
CA GLU A 137 -13.10 -1.22 -3.04
C GLU A 137 -12.35 0.00 -3.59
N LEU A 138 -11.13 -0.24 -4.06
CA LEU A 138 -10.23 0.79 -4.56
C LEU A 138 -9.70 0.38 -5.94
N THR A 139 -9.47 1.36 -6.80
CA THR A 139 -8.67 1.21 -8.03
C THR A 139 -7.41 2.04 -7.91
N ALA A 140 -6.25 1.40 -8.01
CA ALA A 140 -4.97 2.08 -7.91
C ALA A 140 -4.68 2.87 -9.20
N ILE A 141 -4.19 4.10 -9.04
CA ILE A 141 -3.89 5.03 -10.13
C ILE A 141 -2.39 4.94 -10.44
N PRO A 142 -1.98 4.63 -11.69
CA PRO A 142 -0.57 4.62 -12.06
C PRO A 142 0.11 5.97 -11.78
N PRO A 143 1.40 5.98 -11.40
CA PRO A 143 2.11 7.23 -11.14
C PRO A 143 2.12 8.21 -12.33
N ALA A 144 2.13 7.70 -13.57
CA ALA A 144 2.05 8.52 -14.78
C ALA A 144 0.69 9.22 -15.00
N GLU A 145 -0.34 8.81 -14.25
CA GLU A 145 -1.72 9.31 -14.35
C GLU A 145 -2.15 10.06 -13.07
N THR A 146 -1.19 10.33 -12.17
CA THR A 146 -1.45 11.16 -10.99
C THR A 146 -1.44 12.64 -11.43
N PRO A 147 -2.53 13.40 -11.20
CA PRO A 147 -2.65 14.80 -11.66
C PRO A 147 -1.70 15.76 -10.95
#